data_AF-A0A0B1SEX2-F1
#
_entry.id   AF-A0A0B1SEX2-F1
#
_cell.length_a   1.000
_cell.length_b   1.000
_cell.length_c   1.000
_cell.angle_alpha   90.00
_cell.angle_beta   90.00
_cell.angle_gamma   90.00
#
_symmetry.space_group_name_H-M   'P 1'
#
loop_
_entity.id
_entity.type
_entity.pdbx_description
1 polymer ?
#
loop_
_entity_poly.entity_id
_entity_poly.type
_entity_poly.pdbx_seq_one_letter_code
_entity_poly.pdbx_strand_id
1 'polypeptide(L)'
;MDAIVMGPGLGRSPQVEPLFHKVVEFVQKKNIPFVMDGDGLWFLNESIRNGIKPLPSAILTPNIMEFSRLCESALNEKGCTGDKGK
;
A
#
# COMPACT_ATOMS: atom_id res chain seq x y z
N MET A 1 -13.66 -6.99 -15.78
CA MET A 1 -13.33 -6.04 -14.71
C MET A 1 -11.93 -5.58 -15.01
N ASP A 2 -11.79 -4.33 -15.43
CA ASP A 2 -10.58 -3.86 -16.13
C ASP A 2 -9.51 -3.35 -15.17
N ALA A 3 -9.92 -2.77 -14.04
CA ALA A 3 -9.03 -2.42 -12.94
C ALA A 3 -9.80 -2.29 -11.62
N ILE A 4 -9.08 -2.33 -10.51
CA ILE A 4 -9.57 -1.95 -9.18
C ILE A 4 -8.72 -0.79 -8.67
N VAL A 5 -9.34 0.21 -8.06
CA VAL A 5 -8.66 1.31 -7.37
C VAL A 5 -9.02 1.25 -5.89
N MET A 6 -8.02 1.33 -5.01
CA MET A 6 -8.19 1.31 -3.56
C MET A 6 -7.45 2.47 -2.92
N GLY A 7 -8.16 3.32 -2.18
CA GLY A 7 -7.53 4.47 -1.53
C GLY A 7 -8.43 5.68 -1.33
N PRO A 8 -9.03 6.24 -2.40
CA PRO A 8 -9.77 7.50 -2.30
C PRO A 8 -10.93 7.43 -1.30
N GLY A 9 -10.84 8.19 -0.21
CA GLY A 9 -11.88 8.26 0.82
C GLY A 9 -12.11 6.96 1.60
N LEU A 10 -11.16 6.01 1.59
CA LEU A 10 -11.30 4.73 2.27
C LEU A 10 -11.30 4.90 3.81
N GLY A 11 -10.56 5.89 4.32
CA GLY A 11 -10.38 6.11 5.74
C GLY A 11 -9.45 5.06 6.38
N ARG A 12 -9.04 5.32 7.62
CA ARG A 12 -8.09 4.47 8.37
C ARG A 12 -8.71 3.79 9.58
N SER A 13 -10.04 3.63 9.57
CA SER A 13 -10.72 2.95 10.66
C SER A 13 -10.29 1.47 10.68
N PRO A 14 -10.05 0.86 11.86
CA PRO A 14 -9.79 -0.58 11.99
C PRO A 14 -10.87 -1.45 11.35
N GLN A 15 -12.09 -0.94 11.22
CA GLN A 15 -13.21 -1.64 10.58
C GLN A 15 -12.99 -1.86 9.07
N VAL A 16 -12.08 -1.10 8.45
CA VAL A 16 -11.80 -1.13 7.01
C VAL A 16 -10.67 -2.10 6.66
N GLU A 17 -9.82 -2.45 7.63
CA GLU A 17 -8.72 -3.41 7.44
C GLU A 17 -9.20 -4.78 6.89
N PRO A 18 -10.30 -5.38 7.36
CA PRO A 18 -10.83 -6.62 6.77
C PRO A 18 -11.25 -6.47 5.30
N LEU A 19 -11.73 -5.28 4.91
CA LEU A 19 -12.09 -5.00 3.51
C LEU A 19 -10.83 -4.91 2.65
N PHE A 20 -9.79 -4.21 3.14
CA PHE A 20 -8.49 -4.12 2.48
C PHE A 20 -7.94 -5.51 2.14
N HIS A 21 -7.86 -6.41 3.14
CA HIS A 21 -7.34 -7.76 2.93
C HIS A 21 -8.17 -8.58 1.94
N LYS A 22 -9.50 -8.50 1.99
CA LYS A 22 -10.39 -9.21 1.04
C LYS A 22 -10.19 -8.74 -0.40
N VAL A 23 -10.02 -7.43 -0.62
CA VAL A 23 -9.77 -6.89 -1.96
C VAL A 23 -8.40 -7.31 -2.47
N VAL A 24 -7.37 -7.23 -1.63
CA VAL A 24 -6.02 -7.68 -1.96
C VAL A 24 -6.01 -9.17 -2.36
N GLU A 25 -6.68 -10.03 -1.58
CA GLU A 25 -6.81 -11.46 -1.91
C GLU A 25 -7.55 -11.68 -3.22
N PHE A 26 -8.65 -10.93 -3.45
CA PHE A 26 -9.42 -11.02 -4.69
C PHE A 26 -8.58 -10.63 -5.91
N VAL A 27 -7.84 -9.52 -5.82
CA VAL A 27 -6.93 -9.04 -6.87
C VAL A 27 -5.87 -10.08 -7.17
N GLN A 28 -5.23 -10.67 -6.15
CA GLN A 28 -4.22 -11.71 -6.31
C GLN A 28 -4.79 -12.95 -7.00
N LYS A 29 -5.96 -13.41 -6.57
CA LYS A 29 -6.61 -14.61 -7.13
C LYS A 29 -7.06 -14.43 -8.57
N LYS A 30 -7.44 -13.21 -8.94
CA LYS A 30 -8.00 -12.89 -10.26
C LYS A 30 -7.00 -12.24 -11.21
N ASN A 31 -5.79 -11.92 -10.73
CA ASN A 31 -4.75 -11.22 -11.46
C ASN A 31 -5.29 -9.94 -12.17
N ILE A 32 -5.99 -9.11 -11.40
CA ILE A 32 -6.63 -7.89 -11.91
C ILE A 32 -5.64 -6.72 -11.77
N PRO A 33 -5.56 -5.80 -12.76
CA PRO A 33 -4.83 -4.54 -12.60
C PRO A 33 -5.32 -3.76 -11.37
N PHE A 34 -4.38 -3.34 -10.52
CA PHE A 34 -4.73 -2.78 -9.22
C PHE A 34 -3.98 -1.48 -8.97
N VAL A 35 -4.70 -0.40 -8.65
CA VAL A 35 -4.09 0.88 -8.29
C VAL A 35 -4.34 1.12 -6.81
N MET A 36 -3.28 1.42 -6.06
CA MET A 36 -3.39 1.70 -4.64
C MET A 36 -2.90 3.12 -4.34
N ASP A 37 -3.75 3.89 -3.68
CA ASP A 37 -3.57 5.31 -3.42
C ASP A 37 -3.90 5.66 -1.96
N GLY A 38 -3.43 6.80 -1.47
CA GLY A 38 -3.79 7.39 -0.17
C GLY A 38 -3.90 6.39 0.99
N ASP A 39 -5.11 6.21 1.53
CA ASP A 39 -5.37 5.32 2.68
C ASP A 39 -5.09 3.84 2.39
N GLY A 40 -5.21 3.40 1.13
CA GLY A 40 -4.81 2.05 0.74
C GLY A 40 -3.32 1.80 0.99
N LEU A 41 -2.48 2.79 0.72
CA LEU A 41 -1.04 2.74 0.99
C LEU A 41 -0.75 2.71 2.49
N TRP A 42 -1.60 3.31 3.32
CA TRP A 42 -1.48 3.23 4.77
C TRP A 42 -1.68 1.79 5.27
N PHE A 43 -2.70 1.08 4.79
CA PHE A 43 -2.90 -0.34 5.14
C PHE A 43 -1.84 -1.25 4.53
N LEU A 44 -1.36 -0.94 3.32
CA LEU A 44 -0.26 -1.67 2.70
C LEU A 44 1.02 -1.57 3.52
N ASN A 45 1.32 -0.38 4.06
CA ASN A 45 2.48 -0.16 4.92
C ASN A 45 2.51 -1.13 6.11
N GLU A 46 1.38 -1.27 6.81
CA GLU A 46 1.25 -2.22 7.94
C GLU A 46 1.32 -3.67 7.45
N SER A 47 0.69 -3.96 6.31
CA SER A 47 0.68 -5.30 5.72
C SER A 47 2.06 -5.76 5.25
N ILE A 48 2.91 -4.86 4.75
CA ILE A 48 4.29 -5.15 4.36
C ILE A 48 5.08 -5.63 5.59
N ARG A 49 4.94 -4.95 6.73
CA ARG A 49 5.59 -5.36 8.00
C ARG A 49 5.13 -6.74 8.47
N ASN A 50 3.91 -7.13 8.12
CA ASN A 50 3.32 -8.43 8.45
C ASN A 50 3.57 -9.52 7.39
N GLY A 51 4.36 -9.25 6.35
CA GLY A 51 4.72 -10.23 5.32
C GLY A 51 3.64 -10.47 4.26
N ILE A 52 3.00 -9.40 3.78
CA ILE A 52 2.07 -9.49 2.64
C ILE A 52 2.72 -10.15 1.42
N LYS A 53 1.94 -10.95 0.68
CA LYS A 53 2.39 -11.58 -0.56
C LYS A 53 2.66 -10.53 -1.65
N PRO A 54 3.58 -10.78 -2.59
CA PRO A 54 3.85 -9.89 -3.71
C PRO A 54 2.58 -9.55 -4.50
N LEU A 55 2.49 -8.30 -4.94
CA LEU A 55 1.38 -7.75 -5.73
C LEU A 55 1.91 -7.26 -7.09
N PRO A 56 2.24 -8.15 -8.04
CA PRO A 56 2.88 -7.78 -9.30
C PRO A 56 1.97 -6.96 -10.23
N SER A 57 0.65 -7.06 -10.08
CA SER A 57 -0.33 -6.28 -10.85
C SER A 57 -0.64 -4.91 -10.23
N ALA A 58 0.00 -4.57 -9.10
CA ALA A 58 -0.26 -3.34 -8.37
C ALA A 58 0.61 -2.18 -8.84
N ILE A 59 -0.03 -1.04 -9.08
CA ILE A 59 0.58 0.28 -9.25
C ILE A 59 0.30 1.07 -7.98
N LEU A 60 1.36 1.55 -7.33
CA LEU A 60 1.25 2.39 -6.13
C LEU A 60 1.41 3.85 -6.53
N THR A 61 0.58 4.74 -5.99
CA THR A 61 0.63 6.18 -6.28
C THR A 61 1.00 7.02 -5.04
N PRO A 62 2.13 6.74 -4.36
CA PRO A 62 2.47 7.44 -3.13
C PRO A 62 2.91 8.89 -3.39
N ASN A 63 2.59 9.77 -2.45
CA ASN A 63 3.35 11.01 -2.29
C ASN A 63 4.71 10.74 -1.59
N ILE A 64 5.53 11.78 -1.44
CA ILE A 64 6.89 11.68 -0.87
C ILE A 64 6.88 11.04 0.54
N MET A 65 5.93 11.42 1.40
CA MET A 65 5.86 10.93 2.78
C MET A 65 5.38 9.47 2.84
N GLU A 66 4.42 9.10 2.01
CA GLU A 66 3.93 7.72 1.88
C GLU A 66 5.02 6.80 1.33
N PHE A 67 5.76 7.27 0.32
CA PHE A 67 6.86 6.52 -0.27
C PHE A 67 7.95 6.23 0.76
N SER A 68 8.38 7.23 1.54
CA SER A 68 9.38 7.03 2.60
C SER A 68 8.95 5.96 3.60
N ARG A 69 7.68 5.99 4.04
CA ARG A 69 7.14 4.98 4.97
C ARG A 69 7.11 3.58 4.35
N LEU A 70 6.70 3.46 3.10
CA LEU A 70 6.68 2.19 2.38
C LEU A 70 8.09 1.61 2.25
N CYS A 71 9.09 2.43 1.91
CA CYS A 71 10.49 2.01 1.86
C CYS A 71 11.00 1.54 3.22
N GLU A 72 10.72 2.28 4.29
CA GLU A 72 11.09 1.87 5.65
C GLU A 72 10.46 0.52 6.03
N SER A 73 9.20 0.29 5.67
CA SER A 73 8.51 -0.97 5.94
C SER A 73 9.04 -2.13 5.10
N ALA A 74 9.38 -1.89 3.83
CA ALA A 74 9.79 -2.92 2.89
C ALA A 74 11.27 -3.30 3.01
N LEU A 75 12.14 -2.33 3.27
CA LEU A 75 13.60 -2.51 3.30
C LEU A 75 14.15 -2.63 4.72
N ASN A 76 13.34 -2.32 5.73
CA ASN A 76 13.75 -2.26 7.13
C ASN A 76 14.93 -1.28 7.38
N GLU A 77 15.07 -0.28 6.51
CA GLU A 77 16.07 0.79 6.60
C GLU A 77 15.42 2.06 7.14
N LYS A 78 16.03 2.68 8.16
CA LYS A 78 15.61 3.99 8.65
C LYS A 78 16.28 5.08 7.82
N GLY A 79 15.55 5.66 6.87
CA GLY A 79 15.99 6.87 6.16
C GLY A 79 15.76 6.83 4.66
N CYS A 80 14.54 7.18 4.24
CA CYS A 80 14.30 7.75 2.91
C CYS A 80 13.96 9.24 2.97
N THR A 81 13.99 9.85 4.17
CA THR A 81 14.04 11.30 4.29
C THR A 81 15.36 11.77 3.73
N GLY A 82 15.31 12.36 2.53
CA GLY A 82 16.45 13.01 1.89
C GLY A 82 17.23 13.82 2.92
N ASP A 83 18.54 13.65 2.87
CA ASP A 83 19.53 14.45 3.57
C ASP A 83 19.04 15.90 3.65
N LYS A 84 18.58 16.33 4.84
CA LYS A 84 18.47 17.77 5.10
C LYS A 84 19.89 18.24 5.30
N GLY A 85 20.59 18.41 4.17
CA GLY A 85 21.85 19.11 4.12
C GLY A 85 21.62 20.55 4.60
N LYS A 86 22.17 20.82 5.79
CA LYS A 86 22.22 22.07 6.57
C LYS A 86 20.99 22.45 7.40
#